data_AF-A0A2K9ETR0-F1
#
_entry.id   AF-A0A2K9ETR0-F1
#
_cell.length_a   1.000
_cell.length_b   1.000
_cell.length_c   1.000
_cell.angle_alpha   90.00
_cell.angle_beta   90.00
_cell.angle_gamma   90.00
#
_symmetry.space_group_name_H-M   'P 1'
#
loop_
_entity.id
_entity.type
_entity.pdbx_description
1 polymer ?
#
loop_
_entity_poly.entity_id
_entity_poly.type
_entity_poly.pdbx_seq_one_letter_code
_entity_poly.pdbx_strand_id
1 'polypeptide(L)'
;MLNTPEQPFDEPWQAQLFALTVALNEAGWLDWSDWSTAFGQARAAKGDYFEDWLATLQTILAERDVAGGEQIAALAASWQRAARATPHGQPIELSNDPEALDDG
;
A
#
# COMPACT_ATOMS: atom_id res chain seq x y z
N MET A 1 8.26 -14.97 13.30
CA MET A 1 7.44 -16.19 13.35
C MET A 1 6.80 -16.31 11.98
N LEU A 2 6.86 -17.47 11.31
CA LEU A 2 6.14 -17.66 10.04
C LEU A 2 4.69 -17.98 10.38
N ASN A 3 3.75 -17.32 9.71
CA ASN A 3 2.33 -17.46 9.98
C ASN A 3 1.85 -18.90 9.73
N THR A 4 0.88 -19.38 10.51
CA THR A 4 0.35 -20.75 10.38
C THR A 4 -0.55 -20.81 9.14
N PRO A 5 -0.60 -21.88 8.33
CA PRO A 5 -1.42 -21.89 7.10
C PRO A 5 -2.91 -21.55 7.27
N GLU A 6 -3.46 -21.63 8.50
CA GLU A 6 -4.83 -21.21 8.83
C GLU A 6 -5.00 -19.70 9.04
N GLN A 7 -3.90 -18.96 9.19
CA GLN A 7 -3.83 -17.50 9.24
C GLN A 7 -2.75 -17.04 8.25
N PRO A 8 -3.07 -16.78 6.98
CA PRO A 8 -2.07 -16.34 6.01
C PRO A 8 -1.64 -14.87 6.18
N PHE A 9 -2.38 -14.10 6.97
CA PHE A 9 -2.15 -12.67 7.22
C PHE A 9 -2.17 -12.40 8.73
N ASP A 10 -1.13 -11.73 9.23
CA ASP A 10 -1.00 -11.28 10.62
C ASP A 10 -1.82 -10.02 10.90
N GLU A 11 -1.97 -9.17 9.87
CA GLU A 11 -2.65 -7.89 9.98
C GLU A 11 -3.65 -7.70 8.84
N PRO A 12 -4.80 -7.02 9.06
CA PRO A 12 -5.81 -6.81 8.01
C PRO A 12 -5.26 -6.12 6.75
N TRP A 13 -4.27 -5.24 6.89
CA TRP A 13 -3.68 -4.52 5.77
C TRP A 13 -2.93 -5.45 4.80
N GLN A 14 -2.40 -6.58 5.27
CA GLN A 14 -1.68 -7.53 4.44
C GLN A 14 -2.61 -8.23 3.44
N ALA A 15 -3.82 -8.58 3.89
CA ALA A 15 -4.86 -9.13 3.03
C ALA A 15 -5.33 -8.12 1.96
N GLN A 16 -5.48 -6.85 2.37
CA GLN A 16 -5.86 -5.76 1.47
C GLN A 16 -4.78 -5.50 0.42
N LEU A 17 -3.52 -5.45 0.84
CA LEU A 17 -2.37 -5.29 -0.05
C LEU A 17 -2.29 -6.43 -1.08
N PHE A 18 -2.43 -7.67 -0.63
CA PHE A 18 -2.46 -8.84 -1.51
C PHE A 18 -3.60 -8.75 -2.53
N ALA A 19 -4.83 -8.45 -2.07
CA ALA A 19 -5.99 -8.31 -2.94
C ALA A 19 -5.81 -7.19 -3.98
N LEU A 20 -5.21 -6.07 -3.60
CA LEU A 20 -4.90 -4.96 -4.50
C LEU A 20 -3.88 -5.37 -5.57
N THR A 21 -2.80 -6.05 -5.18
CA THR A 21 -1.78 -6.55 -6.12
C THR A 21 -2.40 -7.51 -7.15
N VAL A 22 -3.26 -8.43 -6.71
CA VAL A 22 -3.98 -9.35 -7.61
C VAL A 22 -4.91 -8.59 -8.55
N ALA A 23 -5.71 -7.64 -8.04
CA ALA A 23 -6.61 -6.85 -8.87
C ALA A 23 -5.88 -6.02 -9.95
N LEU A 24 -4.73 -5.45 -9.61
CA LEU A 24 -3.87 -4.74 -10.57
C LEU A 24 -3.31 -5.67 -11.64
N ASN A 25 -2.97 -6.90 -11.27
CA ASN A 25 -2.55 -7.91 -12.24
C ASN A 25 -3.69 -8.30 -13.19
N GLU A 26 -4.86 -8.64 -12.64
CA GLU A 26 -6.04 -9.01 -13.42
C GLU A 26 -6.48 -7.89 -14.38
N ALA A 27 -6.29 -6.64 -13.98
CA ALA A 27 -6.57 -5.46 -14.81
C ALA A 27 -5.45 -5.13 -15.82
N GLY A 28 -4.36 -5.90 -15.87
CA GLY A 28 -3.24 -5.71 -16.81
C GLY A 28 -2.27 -4.57 -16.46
N TRP A 29 -2.43 -3.94 -15.29
CA TRP A 29 -1.55 -2.87 -14.81
C TRP A 29 -0.25 -3.38 -14.20
N LEU A 30 -0.18 -4.67 -13.86
CA LEU A 30 0.96 -5.31 -13.23
C LEU A 30 1.17 -6.68 -13.86
N ASP A 31 2.39 -7.00 -14.30
CA ASP A 31 2.73 -8.34 -14.80
C ASP A 31 3.48 -9.14 -13.74
N TRP A 32 3.16 -10.43 -13.56
CA TRP A 32 3.81 -11.26 -12.54
C TRP A 32 5.31 -11.48 -12.79
N SER A 33 5.79 -11.43 -14.04
CA SER A 33 7.22 -11.52 -14.32
C SER A 33 7.97 -10.29 -13.82
N ASP A 34 7.41 -9.10 -14.06
CA ASP A 34 7.97 -7.83 -13.56
C ASP A 34 7.92 -7.79 -12.04
N TRP A 35 6.78 -8.21 -11.47
CA TRP A 35 6.60 -8.36 -10.03
C TRP A 35 7.66 -9.23 -9.40
N SER A 36 7.87 -10.45 -9.93
CA SER A 36 8.83 -11.40 -9.35
C SER A 36 10.26 -10.86 -9.34
N THR A 37 10.62 -10.09 -10.37
CA THR A 37 11.94 -9.45 -10.48
C THR A 37 12.10 -8.35 -9.43
N ALA A 38 11.13 -7.44 -9.33
CA ALA A 38 11.16 -6.35 -8.37
C ALA A 38 11.08 -6.87 -6.91
N PHE A 39 10.21 -7.83 -6.64
CA PHE A 39 10.06 -8.44 -5.32
C PHE A 39 11.32 -9.17 -4.87
N GLY A 40 12.00 -9.88 -5.79
CA GLY A 40 13.28 -10.53 -5.51
C GLY A 40 14.36 -9.53 -5.08
N GLN A 41 14.37 -8.33 -5.66
CA GLN A 41 15.28 -7.25 -5.26
C GLN A 41 14.90 -6.68 -3.89
N ALA A 42 13.62 -6.41 -3.64
CA ALA A 42 13.14 -5.92 -2.35
C ALA A 42 13.47 -6.89 -1.21
N ARG A 43 13.31 -8.21 -1.44
CA ARG A 43 13.58 -9.24 -0.43
C ARG A 43 15.04 -9.28 0.05
N ALA A 44 15.98 -8.78 -0.74
CA ALA A 44 17.39 -8.69 -0.35
C ALA A 44 17.62 -7.69 0.81
N ALA A 45 16.69 -6.76 1.05
CA ALA A 45 16.77 -5.74 2.10
C ALA A 45 16.44 -6.29 3.51
N LYS A 46 16.01 -7.56 3.63
CA LYS A 46 15.64 -8.23 4.90
C LYS A 46 14.50 -7.54 5.69
N GLY A 47 13.57 -6.87 5.01
CA GLY A 47 12.35 -6.37 5.64
C GLY A 47 11.38 -7.49 6.05
N ASP A 48 10.24 -7.11 6.65
CA ASP A 48 9.11 -8.03 6.80
C ASP A 48 8.55 -8.42 5.42
N TYR A 49 7.99 -9.63 5.30
CA TYR A 49 7.53 -10.16 4.01
C TYR A 49 6.50 -9.24 3.34
N PHE A 50 5.53 -8.73 4.10
CA PHE A 50 4.48 -7.87 3.54
C PHE A 50 4.93 -6.41 3.43
N GLU A 51 5.95 -5.98 4.18
CA GLU A 51 6.59 -4.68 3.97
C GLU A 51 7.38 -4.65 2.65
N ASP A 52 8.14 -5.71 2.36
CA ASP A 52 8.84 -5.84 1.08
C ASP A 52 7.87 -5.94 -0.09
N TRP A 53 6.71 -6.59 0.12
CA TRP A 53 5.62 -6.65 -0.85
C TRP A 53 5.05 -5.26 -1.13
N LEU A 54 4.83 -4.46 -0.09
CA LEU A 54 4.34 -3.09 -0.21
C LEU A 54 5.34 -2.21 -0.97
N ALA A 55 6.62 -2.28 -0.60
CA ALA A 55 7.68 -1.54 -1.26
C ALA A 55 7.76 -1.88 -2.75
N THR A 56 7.65 -3.17 -3.09
CA THR A 56 7.63 -3.64 -4.49
C THR A 56 6.46 -3.05 -5.27
N LEU A 57 5.26 -3.07 -4.68
CA LEU A 57 4.07 -2.51 -5.32
C LEU A 57 4.23 -1.00 -5.57
N GLN A 58 4.75 -0.26 -4.59
CA GLN A 58 5.02 1.17 -4.73
C GLN A 58 6.03 1.47 -5.84
N THR A 59 7.10 0.68 -5.96
CA THR A 59 8.08 0.83 -7.04
C THR A 59 7.43 0.63 -8.42
N ILE A 60 6.66 -0.44 -8.60
CA ILE A 60 6.03 -0.74 -9.90
C ILE A 60 5.01 0.33 -10.27
N LEU A 61 4.20 0.81 -9.33
CA LEU A 61 3.22 1.86 -9.58
C LEU A 61 3.87 3.20 -9.95
N ALA A 62 5.01 3.51 -9.33
CA ALA A 62 5.78 4.71 -9.63
C ALA A 62 6.44 4.64 -11.02
N GLU A 63 7.01 3.50 -11.39
CA GLU A 63 7.62 3.29 -12.73
C GLU A 63 6.60 3.38 -13.87
N ARG A 64 5.34 3.02 -13.60
CA ARG A 64 4.25 3.01 -14.59
C ARG A 64 3.45 4.32 -14.62
N ASP A 65 3.86 5.35 -13.86
CA ASP A 65 3.17 6.65 -13.73
C ASP A 65 1.68 6.54 -13.34
N VAL A 66 1.31 5.42 -12.70
CA VAL A 66 -0.07 5.16 -12.23
C VAL A 66 -0.31 5.87 -10.90
N ALA A 67 0.70 5.85 -10.04
CA ALA A 67 0.75 6.64 -8.82
C ALA A 67 2.23 6.87 -8.48
N GLY A 68 2.68 8.12 -8.62
CA GLY A 68 4.05 8.49 -8.28
C GLY A 68 4.30 8.35 -6.77
N GLY A 69 5.56 8.12 -6.38
CA GLY A 69 5.94 8.03 -4.96
C GLY A 69 5.54 9.27 -4.15
N GLU A 70 5.57 10.46 -4.76
CA GLU A 70 5.11 11.70 -4.14
C GLU A 70 3.59 11.72 -3.91
N GLN A 71 2.78 11.24 -4.84
CA GLN A 71 1.32 11.15 -4.69
C GLN A 71 0.92 10.15 -3.61
N ILE A 72 1.59 8.99 -3.56
CA ILE A 72 1.39 7.99 -2.51
C ILE A 72 1.78 8.56 -1.14
N ALA A 73 2.93 9.25 -1.06
CA ALA A 73 3.38 9.88 0.19
C ALA A 73 2.43 11.00 0.64
N ALA A 74 1.94 11.83 -0.28
CA ALA A 74 0.97 12.87 0.00
C ALA A 74 -0.35 12.30 0.52
N LEU A 75 -0.88 11.25 -0.11
CA LEU A 75 -2.10 10.59 0.33
C LEU A 75 -1.93 9.92 1.70
N ALA A 76 -0.78 9.27 1.94
CA ALA A 76 -0.45 8.70 3.25
C ALA A 76 -0.37 9.78 4.35
N ALA A 77 0.25 10.92 4.05
CA ALA A 77 0.30 12.06 4.96
C ALA A 77 -1.09 12.62 5.25
N SER A 78 -1.96 12.71 4.22
CA SER A 78 -3.35 13.14 4.37
C SER A 78 -4.14 12.22 5.30
N TRP A 79 -4.05 10.90 5.09
CA TRP A 79 -4.66 9.92 5.99
C TRP A 79 -4.12 10.01 7.43
N GLN A 80 -2.82 10.24 7.63
CA GLN A 80 -2.24 10.43 8.96
C GLN A 80 -2.77 11.67 9.66
N ARG A 81 -2.95 12.78 8.94
CA ARG A 81 -3.55 14.01 9.48
C ARG A 81 -5.03 13.82 9.79
N ALA A 82 -5.79 13.21 8.88
CA ALA A 82 -7.18 12.83 9.08
C ALA A 82 -7.35 11.97 10.35
N ALA A 83 -6.49 10.96 10.53
CA ALA A 83 -6.52 10.10 11.72
C ALA A 83 -6.27 10.89 13.02
N ARG A 84 -5.35 11.87 13.00
CA ARG A 84 -5.07 12.74 14.17
C ARG A 84 -6.19 13.73 14.46
N ALA A 85 -6.90 14.19 13.43
CA ALA A 85 -8.00 15.14 13.56
C ALA A 85 -9.33 14.48 13.94
N THR A 86 -9.47 13.16 13.70
CA THR A 86 -10.69 12.40 13.99
C THR A 86 -10.84 12.16 15.50
N PRO A 87 -11.91 12.64 16.15
CA PRO A 87 -12.17 12.35 17.56
C PRO A 87 -12.33 10.85 17.81
N HIS A 88 -11.94 10.39 19.00
CA HIS A 88 -12.08 8.97 19.37
C HIS A 88 -13.53 8.48 19.23
N GLY A 89 -13.71 7.33 18.57
CA GLY A 89 -15.01 6.71 18.33
C GLY A 89 -15.70 7.17 17.04
N GLN A 90 -15.10 8.08 16.26
CA GLN A 90 -15.58 8.46 14.94
C GLN A 90 -14.77 7.77 13.83
N PRO A 91 -15.36 7.52 12.65
CA PRO A 91 -14.65 6.96 11.51
C PRO A 91 -13.59 7.94 10.99
N ILE A 92 -12.42 7.39 10.59
CA ILE A 92 -11.39 8.17 9.91
C ILE A 92 -11.74 8.22 8.44
N GLU A 93 -11.98 9.43 7.93
CA GLU A 93 -12.26 9.70 6.51
C GLU A 93 -11.22 10.71 5.98
N LEU A 94 -10.87 10.66 4.69
CA LEU A 94 -9.92 11.62 4.10
C LEU A 94 -10.36 13.07 4.27
N SER A 95 -11.67 13.33 4.25
CA SER A 95 -12.27 14.66 4.51
C SER A 95 -12.00 15.18 5.92
N ASN A 96 -11.52 14.34 6.84
CA ASN A 96 -11.12 14.78 8.17
C ASN A 96 -9.71 15.40 8.18
N ASP A 97 -8.97 15.34 7.06
CA ASP A 97 -7.68 16.00 6.94
C ASP A 97 -7.85 17.54 6.91
N PRO A 98 -7.35 18.28 7.92
CA PRO A 98 -7.47 19.74 7.97
C PRO A 98 -6.66 20.46 6.88
N GLU A 99 -5.73 19.76 6.22
CA GLU A 99 -4.91 20.27 5.12
C GLU A 99 -5.27 19.62 3.78
N ALA A 100 -6.43 18.96 3.66
CA ALA A 100 -6.92 18.49 2.38
C ALA A 100 -6.97 19.69 1.41
N LEU A 101 -6.19 19.62 0.33
CA LEU A 101 -6.32 20.57 -0.76
C LEU A 101 -7.72 20.36 -1.34
N ASP A 102 -8.48 21.45 -1.44
CA ASP A 102 -9.81 21.44 -2.04
C ASP A 102 -9.63 21.06 -3.52
N ASP A 103 -9.84 19.78 -3.84
CA ASP A 103 -9.86 19.28 -5.21
C ASP A 103 -11.17 19.78 -5.86
N GLY A 104 -11.15 21.05 -6.30
CA GLY A 104 -12.25 21.72 -6.99
C GLY A 104 -12.63 21.11 -8.34
#